data_AF-A0A1M6VZA3-F1
#
_entry.id   AF-A0A1M6VZA3-F1
#
_cell.length_a   1.000
_cell.length_b   1.000
_cell.length_c   1.000
_cell.angle_alpha   90.00
_cell.angle_beta   90.00
_cell.angle_gamma   90.00
#
_symmetry.space_group_name_H-M   'P 1'
#
loop_
_entity.id
_entity.type
_entity.pdbx_description
1 polymer ?
#
loop_
_entity_poly.entity_id
_entity_poly.type
_entity_poly.pdbx_seq_one_letter_code
_entity_poly.pdbx_strand_id
1 'polypeptide(L)'
;MSRLDAIDKKDLRELLCMGWMTHDGCWFSSVLQKYGAKAASDLNRQAILAMSAFEVPRLKKALGMDEVTTYEQLQEFIEGGFDLIGADFMQFKRSYPGDNIIRWEEPDNVCFAYKGVKRLGALDDYDCGIFYRVEAWLKGLGIKYTVTPEVHGCMRHQGKPCFREYQLAL
;
A
#
# COMPACT_ATOMS: atom_id res chain seq x y z
N MET A 1 7.26 30.77 -17.35
CA MET A 1 6.42 29.93 -16.45
C MET A 1 6.60 28.50 -16.91
N SER A 2 7.10 27.62 -16.05
CA SER A 2 7.34 26.22 -16.39
C SER A 2 5.99 25.48 -16.50
N ARG A 3 5.97 24.32 -17.17
CA ARG A 3 4.78 23.46 -17.19
C ARG A 3 4.42 22.94 -15.79
N LEU A 4 5.40 22.88 -14.89
CA LEU A 4 5.19 22.51 -13.48
C LEU A 4 4.43 23.58 -12.71
N ASP A 5 4.64 24.87 -13.04
CA ASP A 5 3.92 25.97 -12.39
C ASP A 5 2.45 26.06 -12.84
N ALA A 6 2.11 25.41 -13.95
CA ALA A 6 0.79 25.46 -14.58
C ALA A 6 -0.13 24.27 -14.21
N ILE A 7 0.42 23.20 -13.64
CA ILE A 7 -0.35 22.01 -13.23
C ILE A 7 -0.67 22.10 -11.74
N ASP A 8 -1.90 21.75 -11.36
CA ASP A 8 -2.25 21.65 -9.94
C ASP A 8 -1.50 20.49 -9.26
N LYS A 9 -1.21 20.64 -7.97
CA LYS A 9 -0.50 19.61 -7.19
C LYS A 9 -1.25 18.29 -7.19
N LYS A 10 -2.59 18.32 -7.13
CA LYS A 10 -3.41 17.11 -7.18
C LYS A 10 -3.27 16.41 -8.51
N ASP A 11 -3.40 17.15 -9.61
CA ASP A 11 -3.29 16.60 -10.97
C ASP A 11 -1.88 16.06 -11.26
N LEU A 12 -0.84 16.74 -10.77
CA LEU A 12 0.54 16.27 -10.87
C LEU A 12 0.74 14.96 -10.09
N ARG A 13 0.25 14.88 -8.84
CA ARG A 13 0.29 13.66 -8.03
C ARG A 13 -0.41 12.51 -8.73
N GLU A 14 -1.61 12.75 -9.26
CA GLU A 14 -2.41 11.74 -9.98
C GLU A 14 -1.65 11.23 -11.21
N LEU A 15 -1.10 12.13 -12.03
CA LEU A 15 -0.31 11.78 -13.22
C LEU A 15 0.90 10.90 -12.87
N LEU A 16 1.68 11.31 -11.85
CA LEU A 16 2.87 10.58 -11.43
C LEU A 16 2.52 9.21 -10.84
N CYS A 17 1.47 9.14 -10.01
CA CYS A 17 1.03 7.90 -9.38
C CYS A 17 0.45 6.92 -10.41
N MET A 18 -0.35 7.39 -11.37
CA MET A 18 -0.81 6.57 -12.49
C MET A 18 0.35 6.02 -13.32
N GLY A 19 1.37 6.82 -13.60
CA GLY A 19 2.57 6.38 -14.31
C GLY A 19 3.32 5.30 -13.53
N TRP A 20 3.54 5.51 -12.24
CA TRP A 20 4.18 4.54 -11.36
C TRP A 20 3.40 3.22 -11.27
N MET A 21 2.09 3.27 -11.06
CA MET A 21 1.25 2.07 -10.95
C MET A 21 1.07 1.32 -12.27
N THR A 22 1.08 2.04 -13.40
CA THR A 22 1.08 1.41 -14.72
C THR A 22 2.40 0.66 -14.94
N HIS A 23 3.53 1.29 -14.61
CA HIS A 23 4.82 0.62 -14.66
C HIS A 23 4.84 -0.61 -13.75
N ASP A 24 4.36 -0.50 -12.50
CA ASP A 24 4.29 -1.61 -11.55
C ASP A 24 3.45 -2.78 -12.08
N GLY A 25 2.26 -2.51 -12.63
CA GLY A 25 1.42 -3.51 -13.25
C GLY A 25 2.05 -4.18 -14.48
N CYS A 26 2.73 -3.42 -15.34
CA CYS A 26 3.45 -3.94 -16.51
C CYS A 26 4.66 -4.81 -16.12
N TRP A 27 5.44 -4.37 -15.12
CA TRP A 27 6.53 -5.13 -14.56
C TRP A 27 6.03 -6.44 -13.95
N PHE A 28 4.99 -6.37 -13.11
CA PHE A 28 4.37 -7.55 -12.50
C PHE A 28 3.88 -8.54 -13.57
N SER A 29 3.18 -8.05 -14.59
CA SER A 29 2.70 -8.86 -15.73
C SER A 29 3.85 -9.55 -16.47
N SER A 30 4.97 -8.86 -16.68
CA SER A 30 6.15 -9.42 -17.34
C SER A 30 6.79 -10.55 -16.54
N VAL A 31 6.88 -10.39 -15.21
CA VAL A 31 7.38 -11.43 -14.31
C VAL A 31 6.41 -12.61 -14.26
N LEU A 32 5.11 -12.34 -14.16
CA LEU A 32 4.04 -13.33 -14.19
C LEU A 32 4.12 -14.21 -15.44
N GLN A 33 4.24 -13.60 -16.62
CA GLN A 33 4.29 -14.34 -17.89
C GLN A 33 5.52 -15.24 -18.00
N LYS A 34 6.66 -14.82 -17.44
CA LYS A 34 7.93 -15.53 -17.58
C LYS A 34 8.18 -16.55 -16.47
N TYR A 35 7.70 -16.29 -15.26
CA TYR A 35 8.07 -17.04 -14.06
C TYR A 35 6.88 -17.47 -13.19
N GLY A 36 5.65 -17.12 -13.57
CA GLY A 36 4.43 -17.49 -12.85
C GLY A 36 4.05 -16.54 -11.70
N ALA A 37 2.83 -16.73 -11.19
CA ALA A 37 2.22 -15.81 -10.23
C ALA A 37 2.93 -15.80 -8.87
N LYS A 38 3.35 -16.97 -8.38
CA LYS A 38 4.15 -17.05 -7.14
C LYS A 38 5.43 -16.22 -7.21
N ALA A 39 6.22 -16.35 -8.29
CA ALA A 39 7.45 -15.58 -8.45
C ALA A 39 7.17 -14.08 -8.54
N ALA A 40 6.10 -13.68 -9.25
CA ALA A 40 5.68 -12.29 -9.34
C ALA A 40 5.29 -11.72 -7.97
N SER A 41 4.51 -12.45 -7.16
CA SER A 41 4.14 -12.03 -5.81
C SER A 41 5.33 -11.99 -4.84
N ASP A 42 6.20 -12.99 -4.85
CA ASP A 42 7.40 -13.02 -4.00
C ASP A 42 8.33 -11.84 -4.31
N LEU A 43 8.61 -11.60 -5.59
CA LEU A 43 9.45 -10.48 -6.03
C LEU A 43 8.80 -9.12 -5.73
N ASN A 44 7.48 -9.00 -5.90
CA ASN A 44 6.77 -7.76 -5.57
C ASN A 44 6.88 -7.43 -4.08
N ARG A 45 6.65 -8.42 -3.20
CA ARG A 45 6.82 -8.22 -1.75
C ARG A 45 8.26 -7.87 -1.39
N GLN A 46 9.25 -8.52 -2.01
CA GLN A 46 10.65 -8.15 -1.79
C GLN A 46 10.96 -6.71 -2.24
N ALA A 47 10.45 -6.30 -3.41
CA ALA A 47 10.61 -4.94 -3.91
C ALA A 47 9.96 -3.91 -2.98
N ILE A 48 8.76 -4.18 -2.48
CA ILE A 48 8.06 -3.34 -1.50
C ILE A 48 8.87 -3.19 -0.21
N LEU A 49 9.39 -4.30 0.33
CA LEU A 49 10.20 -4.27 1.54
C LEU A 49 11.52 -3.50 1.34
N ALA A 50 12.18 -3.70 0.19
CA ALA A 50 13.40 -2.97 -0.14
C ALA A 50 13.12 -1.47 -0.33
N MET A 51 12.01 -1.13 -0.99
CA MET A 51 11.58 0.25 -1.19
C MET A 51 11.23 0.94 0.13
N SER A 52 10.58 0.24 1.07
CA SER A 52 10.11 0.86 2.32
C SER A 52 11.25 1.45 3.15
N ALA A 53 12.45 0.85 3.09
CA ALA A 53 13.66 1.38 3.73
C ALA A 53 14.05 2.79 3.22
N PHE A 54 13.67 3.14 1.99
CA PHE A 54 13.88 4.46 1.41
C PHE A 54 12.64 5.34 1.50
N GLU A 55 11.45 4.76 1.36
CA GLU A 55 10.19 5.48 1.37
C GLU A 55 9.87 6.05 2.75
N VAL A 56 10.03 5.28 3.83
CA VAL A 56 9.76 5.72 5.20
C VAL A 56 10.54 7.00 5.55
N PRO A 57 11.89 7.08 5.39
CA PRO A 57 12.61 8.31 5.70
C PRO A 57 12.27 9.48 4.76
N ARG A 58 11.91 9.20 3.49
CA ARG A 58 11.45 10.26 2.56
C ARG A 58 10.11 10.85 2.99
N LEU A 59 9.17 10.00 3.40
CA LEU A 59 7.86 10.42 3.90
C LEU A 59 8.00 11.19 5.21
N LYS A 60 8.78 10.66 6.17
CA LYS A 60 9.11 11.38 7.41
C LYS A 60 9.63 12.79 7.13
N LYS A 61 10.61 12.91 6.24
CA LYS A 61 11.16 14.21 5.82
C LYS A 61 10.11 15.11 5.18
N ALA A 62 9.26 14.58 4.29
CA ALA A 62 8.22 15.34 3.61
C ALA A 62 7.12 15.83 4.57
N LEU A 63 6.84 15.06 5.62
CA LEU A 63 5.86 15.36 6.66
C LEU A 63 6.45 16.19 7.82
N GLY A 64 7.76 16.44 7.83
CA GLY A 64 8.42 17.15 8.93
C GLY A 64 8.48 16.35 10.24
N MET A 65 8.49 15.03 10.15
CA MET A 65 8.49 14.12 11.30
C MET A 65 9.89 13.55 11.56
N ASP A 66 10.44 13.80 12.75
CA ASP A 66 11.74 13.26 13.16
C ASP A 66 11.64 11.80 13.62
N GLU A 67 10.58 11.43 14.34
CA GLU A 67 10.30 10.09 14.85
C GLU A 67 8.80 9.77 14.78
N VAL A 68 8.46 8.48 14.86
CA VAL A 68 7.08 7.98 14.94
C VAL A 68 7.05 6.94 16.05
N THR A 69 6.76 7.38 17.26
CA THR A 69 6.82 6.56 18.49
C THR A 69 5.48 6.49 19.23
N THR A 70 4.52 7.36 18.90
CA THR A 70 3.17 7.27 19.45
C THR A 70 2.14 6.82 18.41
N TYR A 71 0.99 6.38 18.91
CA TYR A 71 -0.14 5.99 18.05
C TYR A 71 -0.58 7.15 17.16
N GLU A 72 -0.74 8.35 17.72
CA GLU A 72 -1.17 9.56 17.00
C GLU A 72 -0.17 9.96 15.91
N GLN A 73 1.13 9.89 16.21
CA GLN A 73 2.16 10.13 15.19
C GLN A 73 2.08 9.11 14.06
N LEU A 74 1.80 7.84 14.37
CA LEU A 74 1.65 6.83 13.34
C LEU A 74 0.42 7.10 12.46
N GLN A 75 -0.69 7.58 13.04
CA GLN A 75 -1.86 8.00 12.25
C GLN A 75 -1.48 9.13 11.30
N GLU A 76 -0.81 10.17 11.80
CA GLU A 76 -0.36 11.31 10.99
C GLU A 76 0.58 10.88 9.87
N PHE A 77 1.54 9.99 10.18
CA PHE A 77 2.46 9.43 9.19
C PHE A 77 1.72 8.67 8.08
N ILE A 78 0.75 7.83 8.45
CA ILE A 78 -0.03 7.03 7.49
C ILE A 78 -0.91 7.94 6.63
N GLU A 79 -1.72 8.81 7.23
CA GLU A 79 -2.62 9.70 6.49
C GLU A 79 -1.81 10.61 5.55
N GLY A 80 -0.79 11.30 6.09
CA GLY A 80 0.07 12.17 5.30
C GLY A 80 0.84 11.43 4.21
N GLY A 81 1.30 10.20 4.49
CA GLY A 81 1.94 9.35 3.49
C GLY A 81 1.04 9.07 2.30
N PHE A 82 -0.22 8.67 2.55
CA PHE A 82 -1.19 8.42 1.49
C PHE A 82 -1.66 9.72 0.79
N ASP A 83 -1.71 10.85 1.48
CA ASP A 83 -2.00 12.14 0.85
C ASP A 83 -0.93 12.54 -0.16
N LEU A 84 0.35 12.20 0.11
CA LEU A 84 1.46 12.54 -0.77
C LEU A 84 1.61 11.60 -1.96
N ILE A 85 1.38 10.28 -1.77
CA ILE A 85 1.74 9.27 -2.78
C ILE A 85 0.55 8.44 -3.29
N GLY A 86 -0.62 8.59 -2.69
CA GLY A 86 -1.85 7.93 -3.10
C GLY A 86 -2.52 8.65 -4.27
N ALA A 87 -3.14 7.88 -5.16
CA ALA A 87 -4.02 8.38 -6.21
C ALA A 87 -5.49 8.18 -5.84
N ASP A 88 -6.38 8.93 -6.47
CA ASP A 88 -7.82 8.90 -6.17
C ASP A 88 -8.45 7.52 -6.44
N PHE A 89 -7.84 6.66 -7.27
CA PHE A 89 -8.33 5.28 -7.47
C PHE A 89 -7.88 4.30 -6.38
N MET A 90 -6.93 4.67 -5.53
CA MET A 90 -6.40 3.83 -4.44
C MET A 90 -7.23 3.96 -3.16
N GLN A 91 -8.53 3.71 -3.30
CA GLN A 91 -9.48 3.91 -2.20
C GLN A 91 -9.39 2.78 -1.17
N PHE A 92 -9.09 3.16 0.07
CA PHE A 92 -9.21 2.33 1.27
C PHE A 92 -9.85 3.17 2.37
N LYS A 93 -10.73 2.56 3.15
CA LYS A 93 -11.26 3.18 4.35
C LYS A 93 -10.36 2.80 5.52
N ARG A 94 -9.87 3.83 6.21
CA ARG A 94 -9.06 3.73 7.41
C ARG A 94 -9.90 4.15 8.60
N SER A 95 -9.76 3.45 9.72
CA SER A 95 -10.29 3.90 11.00
C SER A 95 -9.30 3.61 12.13
N TYR A 96 -9.39 4.46 13.15
CA TYR A 96 -8.53 4.46 14.33
C TYR A 96 -9.42 4.32 15.57
N PRO A 97 -9.89 3.10 15.88
CA PRO A 97 -10.88 2.88 16.94
C PRO A 97 -10.34 3.14 18.36
N GLY A 98 -9.05 3.42 18.53
CA GLY A 98 -8.39 3.51 19.83
C GLY A 98 -7.56 2.26 20.14
N ASP A 99 -7.03 2.19 21.36
CA ASP A 99 -6.30 1.03 21.90
C ASP A 99 -5.16 0.52 21.00
N ASN A 100 -4.45 1.45 20.33
CA ASN A 100 -3.35 1.11 19.41
C ASN A 100 -3.79 0.21 18.23
N ILE A 101 -5.04 0.31 17.78
CA ILE A 101 -5.56 -0.46 16.64
C ILE A 101 -5.64 0.42 15.39
N ILE A 102 -5.19 -0.08 14.25
CA ILE A 102 -5.46 0.53 12.94
C ILE A 102 -6.28 -0.45 12.13
N ARG A 103 -7.48 -0.05 11.71
CA ARG A 103 -8.33 -0.83 10.83
C ARG A 103 -8.31 -0.27 9.42
N TRP A 104 -8.08 -1.15 8.47
CA TRP A 104 -8.17 -0.89 7.05
C TRP A 104 -9.22 -1.78 6.42
N GLU A 105 -10.07 -1.22 5.59
CA GLU A 105 -11.04 -1.98 4.82
C GLU A 105 -11.17 -1.45 3.38
N GLU A 106 -11.39 -2.36 2.45
CA GLU A 106 -11.79 -2.00 1.09
C GLU A 106 -13.20 -1.39 1.13
N PRO A 107 -13.41 -0.16 0.61
CA PRO A 107 -14.75 0.37 0.45
C PRO A 107 -15.46 -0.36 -0.69
N ASP A 108 -16.73 -0.71 -0.45
CA ASP A 108 -17.73 -1.05 -1.47
C ASP A 108 -17.30 -1.99 -2.61
N ASN A 109 -16.52 -3.03 -2.30
CA ASN A 109 -16.16 -4.08 -3.27
C ASN A 109 -15.32 -3.60 -4.49
N VAL A 110 -14.65 -2.44 -4.43
CA VAL A 110 -13.98 -1.82 -5.59
C VAL A 110 -12.46 -1.97 -5.69
N CYS A 111 -11.82 -2.87 -4.92
CA CYS A 111 -10.35 -3.04 -4.85
C CYS A 111 -9.67 -3.03 -6.24
N PHE A 112 -8.88 -1.99 -6.49
CA PHE A 112 -8.19 -1.81 -7.76
C PHE A 112 -7.17 -2.93 -8.02
N ALA A 113 -6.46 -3.39 -6.98
CA ALA A 113 -5.47 -4.45 -7.10
C ALA A 113 -6.11 -5.78 -7.52
N TYR A 114 -7.24 -6.15 -6.90
CA TYR A 114 -8.02 -7.33 -7.31
C TYR A 114 -8.46 -7.23 -8.77
N LYS A 115 -9.00 -6.08 -9.20
CA LYS A 115 -9.40 -5.86 -10.61
C LYS A 115 -8.22 -6.00 -11.57
N GLY A 116 -7.05 -5.46 -11.20
CA GLY A 116 -5.82 -5.57 -11.99
C GLY A 116 -5.35 -7.01 -12.14
N VAL A 117 -5.14 -7.71 -11.03
CA VAL A 117 -4.66 -9.10 -11.01
C VAL A 117 -5.65 -10.06 -11.67
N LYS A 118 -6.96 -9.84 -11.50
CA LYS A 118 -8.00 -10.61 -12.17
C LYS A 118 -7.88 -10.52 -13.69
N ARG A 119 -7.63 -9.32 -14.24
CA ARG A 119 -7.42 -9.12 -15.68
C ARG A 119 -6.17 -9.84 -16.19
N LEU A 120 -5.17 -10.01 -15.34
CA LEU A 120 -3.94 -10.75 -15.66
C LEU A 120 -4.08 -12.27 -15.48
N GLY A 121 -5.20 -12.77 -14.95
CA GLY A 121 -5.40 -14.20 -14.73
C GLY A 121 -4.52 -14.82 -13.63
N ALA A 122 -4.09 -14.01 -12.65
CA ALA A 122 -3.08 -14.42 -11.66
C ALA A 122 -3.61 -14.60 -10.23
N LEU A 123 -4.93 -14.72 -10.03
CA LEU A 123 -5.53 -14.67 -8.70
C LEU A 123 -5.20 -15.85 -7.77
N ASP A 124 -4.93 -17.03 -8.32
CA ASP A 124 -4.79 -18.25 -7.52
C ASP A 124 -3.54 -18.24 -6.63
N ASP A 125 -2.40 -17.72 -7.13
CA ASP A 125 -1.14 -17.61 -6.37
C ASP A 125 -0.78 -16.16 -6.01
N TYR A 126 -1.71 -15.22 -6.14
CA TYR A 126 -1.44 -13.80 -5.86
C TYR A 126 -1.55 -13.46 -4.39
N ASP A 127 -0.42 -13.07 -3.79
CA ASP A 127 -0.39 -12.37 -2.49
C ASP A 127 -0.52 -10.85 -2.67
N CYS A 128 -1.39 -10.23 -1.86
CA CYS A 128 -1.64 -8.80 -1.89
C CYS A 128 -0.43 -7.96 -1.46
N GLY A 129 0.13 -7.18 -2.39
CA GLY A 129 1.22 -6.25 -2.10
C GLY A 129 0.78 -4.99 -1.33
N ILE A 130 -0.51 -4.61 -1.39
CA ILE A 130 -0.95 -3.33 -0.84
C ILE A 130 -0.88 -3.29 0.69
N PHE A 131 -1.45 -4.29 1.37
CA PHE A 131 -1.34 -4.41 2.82
C PHE A 131 0.10 -4.69 3.25
N TYR A 132 0.83 -5.47 2.46
CA TYR A 132 2.24 -5.74 2.72
C TYR A 132 3.10 -4.46 2.69
N ARG A 133 2.74 -3.44 1.91
CA ARG A 133 3.42 -2.13 1.95
C ARG A 133 3.19 -1.39 3.26
N VAL A 134 1.97 -1.43 3.80
CA VAL A 134 1.65 -0.85 5.11
C VAL A 134 2.46 -1.56 6.20
N GLU A 135 2.49 -2.90 6.16
CA GLU A 135 3.32 -3.73 7.04
C GLU A 135 4.82 -3.39 6.90
N ALA A 136 5.29 -3.15 5.68
CA ALA A 136 6.68 -2.75 5.41
C ALA A 136 7.00 -1.34 5.94
N TRP A 137 6.03 -0.43 6.03
CA TRP A 137 6.19 0.85 6.73
C TRP A 137 6.31 0.66 8.23
N LEU A 138 5.41 -0.12 8.85
CA LEU A 138 5.47 -0.42 10.28
C LEU A 138 6.84 -1.02 10.65
N LYS A 139 7.31 -1.97 9.84
CA LYS A 139 8.66 -2.54 9.99
C LYS A 139 9.77 -1.50 9.82
N GLY A 140 9.68 -0.63 8.83
CA GLY A 140 10.65 0.44 8.59
C GLY A 140 10.69 1.50 9.71
N LEU A 141 9.56 1.69 10.41
CA LEU A 141 9.45 2.52 11.60
C LEU A 141 9.87 1.80 12.89
N GLY A 142 10.15 0.49 12.83
CA GLY A 142 10.50 -0.32 14.00
C GLY A 142 9.29 -0.67 14.89
N ILE A 143 8.07 -0.47 14.41
CA ILE A 143 6.83 -0.69 15.15
C ILE A 143 6.43 -2.16 15.06
N LYS A 144 6.32 -2.82 16.21
CA LYS A 144 5.82 -4.19 16.31
C LYS A 144 4.30 -4.19 16.24
N TYR A 145 3.74 -5.20 15.59
CA TYR A 145 2.30 -5.35 15.45
C TYR A 145 1.89 -6.81 15.34
N THR A 146 0.61 -7.10 15.61
CA THR A 146 -0.09 -8.30 15.18
C THR A 146 -1.19 -7.92 14.21
N VAL A 147 -1.47 -8.78 13.22
CA VAL A 147 -2.46 -8.50 12.17
C VAL A 147 -3.58 -9.53 12.21
N THR A 148 -4.84 -9.06 12.14
CA THR A 148 -6.02 -9.92 12.05
C THR A 148 -6.93 -9.47 10.90
N PRO A 149 -7.42 -10.38 10.04
CA PRO A 149 -7.00 -11.76 9.92
C PRO A 149 -5.58 -11.87 9.35
N GLU A 150 -4.87 -12.96 9.69
CA GLU A 150 -3.74 -13.41 8.88
C GLU A 150 -4.28 -13.85 7.52
N VAL A 151 -3.69 -13.32 6.44
CA VAL A 151 -4.19 -13.59 5.09
C VAL A 151 -3.04 -13.91 4.17
N HIS A 152 -3.21 -15.04 3.51
CA HIS A 152 -2.50 -15.40 2.30
C HIS A 152 -3.46 -15.28 1.11
N GLY A 153 -2.92 -14.87 -0.03
CA GLY A 153 -3.71 -14.69 -1.23
C GLY A 153 -4.53 -13.40 -1.27
N CYS A 154 -5.61 -13.42 -2.06
CA CYS A 154 -6.59 -12.34 -2.16
C CYS A 154 -7.92 -12.70 -1.48
N MET A 155 -8.33 -11.96 -0.44
CA MET A 155 -9.63 -12.20 0.23
C MET A 155 -10.83 -12.07 -0.73
N ARG A 156 -10.72 -11.19 -1.73
CA ARG A 156 -11.76 -11.00 -2.74
C ARG A 156 -11.90 -12.20 -3.65
N HIS A 157 -10.79 -12.83 -4.02
CA HIS A 157 -10.80 -14.11 -4.74
C HIS A 157 -11.45 -15.22 -3.90
N GLN A 158 -11.27 -15.17 -2.58
CA GLN A 158 -11.92 -16.07 -1.62
C GLN A 158 -13.39 -15.72 -1.32
N GLY A 159 -13.97 -14.71 -1.99
CA GLY A 159 -15.36 -14.29 -1.77
C GLY A 159 -15.62 -13.56 -0.45
N LYS A 160 -14.58 -13.06 0.23
CA LYS A 160 -14.68 -12.39 1.55
C LYS A 160 -14.48 -10.87 1.44
N PRO A 161 -15.06 -10.08 2.35
CA PRO A 161 -14.67 -8.67 2.53
C PRO A 161 -13.18 -8.55 2.82
N CYS A 162 -12.51 -7.57 2.21
CA CYS A 162 -11.07 -7.40 2.35
C CYS A 162 -10.76 -6.35 3.41
N PHE A 163 -10.16 -6.76 4.53
CA PHE A 163 -9.80 -5.87 5.64
C PHE A 163 -8.57 -6.37 6.41
N ARG A 164 -7.92 -5.48 7.14
CA ARG A 164 -6.86 -5.78 8.12
C ARG A 164 -7.04 -4.91 9.35
N GLU A 165 -6.83 -5.52 10.52
CA GLU A 165 -6.66 -4.83 11.78
C GLU A 165 -5.24 -5.08 12.27
N TYR A 166 -4.51 -3.99 12.49
CA TYR A 166 -3.18 -4.02 13.07
C TYR A 166 -3.28 -3.57 14.53
N GLN A 167 -3.01 -4.49 15.45
CA GLN A 167 -2.80 -4.15 16.86
C GLN A 167 -1.33 -3.83 17.05
N LEU A 168 -1.03 -2.60 17.46
CA LEU A 168 0.33 -2.11 17.59
C LEU A 168 0.85 -2.31 19.01
N ALA A 169 2.15 -2.58 19.13
CA ALA A 169 2.88 -2.58 20.40
C ALA A 169 3.73 -1.29 20.47
N LEU A 170 3.04 -0.18 20.76
CA LEU A 170 3.59 1.16 21.01
C LEU A 170 3.43 1.50 22.50
#